data_AF-A0A8H4XRK4-F1
#
_entry.id   AF-A0A8H4XRK4-F1
#
_cell.length_a   1.000
_cell.length_b   1.000
_cell.length_c   1.000
_cell.angle_alpha   90.00
_cell.angle_beta   90.00
_cell.angle_gamma   90.00
#
_symmetry.space_group_name_H-M   'P 1'
#
loop_
_entity.id
_entity.type
_entity.pdbx_description
1 polymer ?
#
loop_
_entity_poly.entity_id
_entity_poly.type
_entity_poly.pdbx_seq_one_letter_code
_entity_poly.pdbx_strand_id
1 'polypeptide(L)'
;MEIYATPSKSRVNAPTVRELFDTYCSLCRSDNILHPLTATEFKDVVGSLETLGLVGEFQGRGRGGTIAGGSGIMRTPSKSGSSSSTPSKGNDEKGLACFVSEKEILSQISGPGAGILKALLAGDCL
;
A
#
# COMPACT_ATOMS: atom_id res chain seq x y z
N MET A 1 -13.66 27.05 -30.85
CA MET A 1 -14.06 25.75 -30.29
C MET A 1 -13.05 25.41 -29.22
N GLU A 2 -13.39 25.64 -27.96
CA GLU A 2 -12.52 25.37 -26.82
C GLU A 2 -12.70 23.90 -26.42
N ILE A 3 -11.65 23.12 -26.56
CA ILE A 3 -11.63 21.70 -26.21
C ILE A 3 -11.35 21.62 -24.70
N TYR A 4 -12.39 21.43 -23.91
CA TYR A 4 -12.25 21.05 -22.50
C TYR A 4 -11.74 19.60 -22.44
N ALA A 5 -10.42 19.43 -22.44
CA ALA A 5 -9.80 18.16 -22.05
C ALA A 5 -9.95 18.02 -20.53
N THR A 6 -10.82 17.10 -20.10
CA THR A 6 -10.83 16.65 -18.70
C THR A 6 -9.49 15.96 -18.43
N PRO A 7 -8.84 16.19 -17.27
CA PRO A 7 -7.62 15.48 -16.95
C PRO A 7 -7.94 13.98 -16.92
N SER A 8 -7.44 13.27 -17.93
CA SER A 8 -7.49 11.83 -18.04
C SER A 8 -7.04 11.25 -16.71
N LYS A 9 -7.95 10.56 -15.99
CA LYS A 9 -7.70 9.89 -14.72
C LYS A 9 -6.29 9.32 -14.71
N SER A 10 -5.37 9.96 -14.00
CA SER A 10 -4.09 9.35 -13.66
C SER A 10 -4.46 8.05 -12.97
N ARG A 11 -4.09 6.91 -13.56
CA ARG A 11 -4.15 5.65 -12.82
C ARG A 11 -3.21 5.84 -11.64
N VAL A 12 -3.76 6.21 -10.49
CA VAL A 12 -3.05 6.19 -9.22
C VAL A 12 -2.82 4.72 -8.93
N ASN A 13 -1.72 4.19 -9.46
CA ASN A 13 -1.24 2.89 -9.03
C ASN A 13 -0.79 3.08 -7.60
N ALA A 14 -1.33 2.26 -6.69
CA ALA A 14 -0.82 2.23 -5.34
C ALA A 14 0.66 1.81 -5.35
N PRO A 15 1.48 2.45 -4.51
CA PRO A 15 2.91 2.13 -4.42
C PRO A 15 3.07 0.67 -3.97
N THR A 16 4.07 0.01 -4.52
CA THR A 16 4.45 -1.35 -4.16
C THR A 16 5.29 -1.36 -2.88
N VAL A 17 5.32 -2.49 -2.19
CA VAL A 17 6.17 -2.67 -0.98
C VAL A 17 7.64 -2.38 -1.30
N ARG A 18 8.09 -2.73 -2.52
CA ARG A 18 9.45 -2.40 -2.99
C ARG A 18 9.69 -0.89 -3.10
N GLU A 19 8.78 -0.16 -3.74
CA GLU A 19 8.90 1.31 -3.88
C GLU A 19 8.89 2.02 -2.52
N LEU A 20 8.07 1.53 -1.58
CA LEU A 20 8.05 2.02 -0.21
C LEU A 20 9.38 1.77 0.52
N PHE A 21 9.97 0.58 0.34
CA PHE A 21 11.26 0.25 0.94
C PHE A 21 12.41 1.11 0.38
N ASP A 22 12.44 1.33 -0.94
CA ASP A 22 13.45 2.16 -1.59
C ASP A 22 13.35 3.63 -1.11
N THR A 23 12.12 4.14 -0.99
CA THR A 23 11.85 5.49 -0.44
C THR A 23 12.30 5.59 1.03
N TYR A 24 11.96 4.60 1.85
CA TYR A 24 12.38 4.53 3.25
C TYR A 24 13.91 4.52 3.38
N CYS A 25 14.60 3.71 2.57
CA CYS A 25 16.06 3.68 2.54
C CYS A 25 16.68 5.03 2.12
N SER A 26 16.06 5.74 1.17
CA SER A 26 16.49 7.08 0.76
C SER A 26 16.36 8.10 1.91
N LEU A 27 15.26 8.04 2.65
CA LEU A 27 15.01 8.90 3.81
C LEU A 27 16.01 8.65 4.94
N CYS A 28 16.32 7.39 5.23
CA CYS A 28 17.34 7.03 6.22
C CYS A 28 18.72 7.61 5.90
N ARG A 29 19.10 7.64 4.61
CA ARG A 29 20.42 8.13 4.16
C ARG A 29 20.53 9.64 4.11
N SER A 30 19.46 10.34 3.75
CA SER A 30 19.45 11.80 3.67
C SER A 30 19.53 12.44 5.05
N ASP A 31 18.74 11.94 6.00
CA ASP A 31 18.61 12.58 7.30
C ASP A 31 19.51 12.00 8.40
N ASN A 32 20.17 10.86 8.18
CA ASN A 32 21.05 10.15 9.13
C ASN A 32 20.46 9.91 10.54
N ILE A 33 19.15 10.09 10.70
CA ILE A 33 18.44 9.95 11.99
C ILE A 33 17.89 8.52 12.18
N LEU A 34 17.67 7.78 11.10
CA LEU A 34 17.13 6.42 11.12
C LEU A 34 18.13 5.46 10.47
N HIS A 35 18.43 4.34 11.13
CA HIS A 35 19.18 3.25 10.50
C HIS A 35 18.28 2.53 9.49
N PRO A 36 18.71 2.33 8.23
CA PRO A 36 17.92 1.62 7.25
C PRO A 36 17.74 0.16 7.66
N LEU A 37 16.49 -0.25 7.86
CA LEU A 37 16.10 -1.65 8.01
C LEU A 37 16.53 -2.50 6.81
N THR A 38 16.79 -3.77 7.07
CA THR A 38 16.90 -4.78 6.01
C THR A 38 15.54 -5.02 5.35
N ALA A 39 15.55 -5.55 4.13
CA ALA A 39 14.31 -5.85 3.41
C ALA A 39 13.40 -6.83 4.18
N THR A 40 13.95 -7.72 5.00
CA THR A 40 13.19 -8.65 5.85
C THR A 40 12.53 -7.95 7.03
N GLU A 41 13.25 -7.05 7.72
CA GLU A 41 12.69 -6.28 8.83
C GLU A 41 11.60 -5.33 8.35
N PHE A 42 11.79 -4.69 7.19
CA PHE A 42 10.77 -3.84 6.60
C PHE A 42 9.49 -4.63 6.29
N LYS A 43 9.61 -5.84 5.71
CA LYS A 43 8.45 -6.71 5.45
C LYS A 43 7.73 -7.15 6.72
N ASP A 44 8.47 -7.39 7.80
CA ASP A 44 7.88 -7.76 9.10
C ASP A 44 7.07 -6.61 9.71
N VAL A 45 7.56 -5.37 9.59
CA VAL A 45 6.81 -4.16 9.96
C VAL A 45 5.54 -4.03 9.11
N VAL A 46 5.63 -4.21 7.79
CA VAL A 46 4.45 -4.17 6.90
C VAL A 46 3.44 -5.25 7.29
N GLY A 47 3.88 -6.49 7.52
CA GLY A 47 2.99 -7.59 7.95
C GLY A 47 2.31 -7.35 9.30
N SER A 48 3.01 -6.68 10.22
CA SER A 48 2.43 -6.23 11.48
C SER A 48 1.33 -5.18 11.27
N LEU A 49 1.57 -4.20 10.39
CA LEU A 49 0.56 -3.19 10.01
C LEU A 49 -0.65 -3.80 9.29
N GLU A 50 -0.44 -4.83 8.46
CA GLU A 50 -1.51 -5.60 7.80
C GLU A 50 -2.36 -6.36 8.83
N THR A 51 -1.72 -6.99 9.81
CA THR A 51 -2.42 -7.71 10.90
C THR A 51 -3.30 -6.79 11.73
N LEU A 52 -2.87 -5.53 11.93
CA LEU A 52 -3.65 -4.50 12.60
C LEU A 52 -4.72 -3.86 11.70
N GLY A 53 -4.75 -4.19 10.41
CA GLY A 53 -5.70 -3.63 9.45
C GLY A 53 -5.43 -2.17 9.08
N LEU A 54 -4.21 -1.67 9.31
CA LEU A 54 -3.83 -0.29 8.98
C LEU A 54 -3.41 -0.13 7.52
N VAL A 55 -2.88 -1.21 6.93
CA VAL A 55 -2.52 -1.31 5.52
C VAL A 55 -3.04 -2.61 4.94
N GLY A 56 -3.13 -2.70 3.61
CA GLY A 56 -3.51 -3.94 2.95
C GLY A 56 -3.38 -3.86 1.43
N GLU A 57 -3.67 -4.98 0.76
CA GLU A 57 -3.55 -5.06 -0.70
C GLU A 57 -4.48 -4.05 -1.39
N PHE A 58 -3.90 -3.19 -2.22
CA PHE A 58 -4.65 -2.26 -3.05
C PHE A 58 -5.41 -3.04 -4.13
N GLN A 59 -6.70 -3.25 -3.89
CA GLN A 59 -7.58 -3.84 -4.88
C GLN A 59 -7.92 -2.79 -5.93
N GLY A 60 -7.11 -2.72 -6.99
CA GLY A 60 -7.37 -1.87 -8.14
C GLY A 60 -8.80 -2.13 -8.65
N ARG A 61 -9.62 -1.09 -8.66
CA ARG A 61 -11.04 -1.12 -9.05
C ARG A 61 -11.16 -1.59 -10.50
N GLY A 62 -11.24 -2.90 -10.71
CA GLY A 62 -11.11 -3.50 -12.03
C GLY A 62 -11.54 -4.96 -12.14
N ARG A 63 -12.22 -5.53 -11.14
CA ARG A 63 -12.91 -6.81 -11.32
C ARG A 63 -14.14 -6.87 -10.42
N GLY A 64 -15.31 -6.79 -11.04
CA GLY A 64 -16.59 -6.91 -10.35
C GLY A 64 -16.65 -8.21 -9.55
N GLY A 65 -16.76 -8.06 -8.24
CA GLY A 65 -17.35 -9.06 -7.36
C GLY A 65 -18.63 -8.44 -6.83
N THR A 66 -19.77 -8.91 -7.35
CA THR A 66 -21.08 -8.62 -6.77
C THR A 66 -21.01 -8.95 -5.28
N ILE A 67 -21.11 -7.93 -4.43
CA ILE A 67 -21.28 -8.11 -3.00
C ILE A 67 -22.55 -8.94 -2.83
N ALA A 68 -22.36 -10.09 -2.20
CA ALA A 68 -23.35 -11.12 -1.96
C ALA A 68 -24.57 -10.55 -1.23
N GLY A 69 -25.63 -10.33 -1.99
CA GLY A 69 -26.99 -10.30 -1.48
C GLY A 69 -27.60 -11.70 -1.64
N GLY A 70 -27.77 -12.39 -0.52
CA GLY A 70 -28.90 -13.30 -0.32
C GLY A 70 -28.88 -14.68 -0.98
N SER A 71 -28.96 -15.68 -0.10
CA SER A 71 -29.67 -16.96 -0.28
C SER A 71 -29.00 -18.07 -1.08
N GLY A 72 -28.66 -19.13 -0.35
CA GLY A 72 -28.89 -20.50 -0.78
C GLY A 72 -27.89 -21.07 -1.80
N ILE A 73 -27.03 -21.97 -1.31
CA ILE A 73 -26.82 -23.34 -1.80
C ILE A 73 -25.40 -23.73 -1.42
N MET A 74 -25.33 -24.72 -0.52
CA MET A 74 -24.13 -25.44 -0.17
C MET A 74 -23.35 -25.84 -1.42
N ARG A 75 -22.09 -25.42 -1.54
CA ARG A 75 -21.12 -26.05 -2.45
C ARG A 75 -19.82 -26.27 -1.68
N THR A 76 -19.55 -27.54 -1.46
CA THR A 76 -18.36 -28.13 -0.84
C THR A 76 -17.09 -27.75 -1.60
N PRO A 77 -15.93 -27.62 -0.92
CA PRO A 77 -14.67 -27.29 -1.57
C PRO A 77 -14.06 -28.59 -2.12
N SER A 78 -14.48 -29.01 -3.31
CA SER A 78 -13.88 -30.17 -3.98
C SER A 78 -13.69 -29.88 -5.47
N LYS A 79 -12.42 -29.69 -5.85
CA LYS A 79 -11.87 -29.69 -7.22
C LYS A 79 -12.48 -28.67 -8.20
N SER A 80 -11.72 -27.60 -8.47
CA SER A 80 -11.65 -27.01 -9.80
C SER A 80 -10.20 -26.91 -10.24
N GLY A 81 -9.92 -27.43 -11.43
CA GLY A 81 -8.60 -27.56 -12.00
C GLY A 81 -7.98 -26.24 -12.45
N SER A 82 -6.65 -26.23 -12.33
CA SER A 82 -5.67 -25.41 -13.03
C SER A 82 -6.16 -24.64 -14.27
N SER A 83 -6.15 -23.30 -14.19
CA SER A 83 -5.84 -22.40 -15.30
C SER A 83 -5.57 -20.97 -14.82
N SER A 84 -4.37 -20.75 -14.30
CA SER A 84 -3.52 -19.58 -14.56
C SER A 84 -2.33 -19.64 -13.61
N SER A 85 -1.38 -20.47 -14.00
CA SER A 85 0.02 -20.35 -13.65
C SER A 85 0.55 -19.00 -14.15
N THR A 86 0.28 -17.93 -13.41
CA THR A 86 1.27 -16.88 -13.22
C THR A 86 1.80 -17.09 -11.81
N PRO A 87 3.11 -17.26 -11.60
CA PRO A 87 3.66 -17.32 -10.25
C PRO A 87 3.13 -16.09 -9.52
N SER A 88 2.60 -16.32 -8.33
CA SER A 88 2.15 -15.27 -7.41
C SER A 88 3.16 -14.14 -7.52
N LYS A 89 2.74 -12.99 -8.06
CA LYS A 89 3.51 -11.76 -7.96
C LYS A 89 4.04 -11.72 -6.53
N GLY A 90 5.36 -11.60 -6.39
CA GLY A 90 5.98 -11.59 -5.07
C GLY A 90 5.24 -10.58 -4.19
N ASN A 91 5.18 -10.80 -2.88
CA ASN A 91 4.49 -9.86 -1.97
C ASN A 91 4.97 -8.40 -2.20
N ASP A 92 6.23 -8.28 -2.63
CA ASP A 92 6.92 -7.05 -3.02
C ASP A 92 6.28 -6.26 -4.17
N GLU A 93 5.52 -6.91 -5.05
CA GLU A 93 4.99 -6.36 -6.31
C GLU A 93 3.50 -6.00 -6.22
N LYS A 94 2.89 -6.26 -5.06
CA LYS A 94 1.52 -5.89 -4.74
C LYS A 94 1.48 -4.41 -4.37
N GLY A 95 0.51 -3.68 -4.92
CA GLY A 95 0.23 -2.32 -4.48
C GLY A 95 -0.33 -2.33 -3.07
N LEU A 96 0.09 -1.38 -2.24
CA LEU A 96 -0.32 -1.26 -0.84
C LEU A 96 -1.26 -0.06 -0.67
N ALA A 97 -2.41 -0.29 -0.02
CA ALA A 97 -3.34 0.75 0.40
C ALA A 97 -3.13 1.08 1.88
N CYS A 98 -3.24 2.36 2.22
CA CYS A 98 -3.32 2.84 3.59
C CYS A 98 -4.78 3.08 3.97
N PHE A 99 -5.22 2.55 5.11
CA PHE A 99 -6.57 2.76 5.64
C PHE A 99 -6.63 3.86 6.70
N VAL A 100 -5.49 4.50 6.96
CA VAL A 100 -5.33 5.56 7.96
C VAL A 100 -5.27 6.91 7.26
N SER A 101 -5.96 7.91 7.81
CA SER A 101 -5.91 9.27 7.27
C SER A 101 -4.61 9.99 7.63
N GLU A 102 -4.24 10.98 6.81
CA GLU A 102 -3.07 11.83 7.05
C GLU A 102 -3.11 12.47 8.46
N LYS A 103 -4.28 12.95 8.89
CA LYS A 103 -4.48 13.57 10.20
C LYS A 103 -4.21 12.60 11.35
N GLU A 104 -4.64 11.35 11.22
CA GLU A 104 -4.38 10.32 12.22
C GLU A 104 -2.88 10.02 12.31
N ILE A 105 -2.20 9.91 11.17
CA ILE A 105 -0.74 9.72 11.12
C ILE A 105 -0.02 10.88 11.82
N LEU A 106 -0.36 12.14 11.49
CA LEU A 106 0.24 13.32 12.13
C LEU A 106 0.08 13.34 13.64
N SER A 107 -1.06 12.87 14.15
CA SER A 107 -1.32 12.82 15.60
C SER A 107 -0.43 11.82 16.33
N GLN A 108 0.05 10.79 15.63
CA GLN A 108 0.89 9.73 16.19
C GLN A 108 2.39 9.98 16.01
N ILE A 109 2.80 10.91 15.13
CA ILE A 109 4.21 11.22 14.91
C ILE A 109 4.78 12.00 16.12
N SER A 110 5.60 11.31 16.91
CA SER A 110 6.32 11.84 18.06
C SER A 110 7.73 11.22 18.17
N GLY A 111 8.64 11.89 18.87
CA GLY A 111 9.99 11.40 19.12
C GLY A 111 11.05 11.83 18.09
N PRO A 112 12.23 11.19 18.10
CA PRO A 112 13.31 11.47 17.16
C PRO A 112 12.85 11.24 15.70
N GLY A 113 13.17 12.17 14.80
CA GLY A 113 12.74 12.10 13.40
C GLY A 113 11.30 12.57 13.12
N ALA A 114 10.54 12.95 14.15
CA ALA A 114 9.18 13.46 13.99
C ALA A 114 9.08 14.69 13.09
N GLY A 115 10.08 15.57 13.11
CA GLY A 115 10.14 16.76 12.26
C GLY A 115 10.17 16.41 10.77
N ILE A 116 11.00 15.42 10.40
CA ILE A 116 11.14 14.95 9.03
C ILE A 116 9.88 14.24 8.55
N LEU A 117 9.31 13.37 9.37
CA LEU A 117 8.08 12.66 9.00
C LEU A 117 6.90 13.62 8.79
N LYS A 118 6.82 14.70 9.59
CA LYS A 118 5.82 15.77 9.40
C LYS A 118 6.09 16.59 8.14
N ALA A 119 7.35 16.96 7.88
CA ALA A 119 7.73 17.71 6.67
C ALA A 119 7.50 16.89 5.38
N LEU A 120 7.80 15.59 5.41
CA LEU A 120 7.54 14.68 4.29
C LEU A 120 6.04 14.59 3.99
N LEU A 121 5.21 14.50 5.03
CA LEU A 121 3.76 14.45 4.85
C LEU A 121 3.17 15.78 4.38
N ALA A 122 3.75 16.91 4.81
CA ALA A 122 3.41 18.24 4.31
C ALA A 122 3.83 18.47 2.84
N GLY A 123 4.64 17.58 2.26
CA GLY A 123 5.17 17.72 0.91
C GLY A 123 6.38 18.66 0.80
N ASP A 124 6.98 19.04 1.93
CA ASP A 124 8.10 19.97 1.99
C ASP A 124 9.47 19.29 1.73
N CYS A 125 9.50 17.95 1.62
CA CYS A 125 10.73 17.15 1.44
C CYS A 125 10.89 16.54 0.03
N LEU A 126 10.55 17.28 -1.03
CA LEU A 126 10.87 16.94 -2.43
C LEU A 126 11.54 18.11 -3.17
#